data_AF-A0A434UJH3-F1
#
_entry.id   AF-A0A434UJH3-F1
#
_cell.length_a   1.000
_cell.length_b   1.000
_cell.length_c   1.000
_cell.angle_alpha   90.00
_cell.angle_beta   90.00
_cell.angle_gamma   90.00
#
_symmetry.space_group_name_H-M   'P 1'
#
loop_
_entity.id
_entity.type
_entity.pdbx_description
1 polymer ?
#
loop_
_entity_poly.entity_id
_entity_poly.type
_entity_poly.pdbx_seq_one_letter_code
_entity_poly.pdbx_strand_id
1 'polypeptide(L)' 'MATFREMRVLEIVEDDSLTTEQKIAELREIESEARGLQRAASEGPMDDDDGWQEDLRQVRLALDKLGAKEPKKGAASL' A
#
# COMPACT_ATOMS: atom_id res chain seq x y z
N MET A 1 10.95 -11.55 7.91
CA MET A 1 11.19 -12.14 6.57
C MET A 1 10.38 -11.26 5.64
N ALA A 2 11.03 -10.54 4.73
CA ALA A 2 10.31 -9.58 3.86
C ALA A 2 9.23 -10.33 3.08
N THR A 3 8.00 -9.82 3.12
CA THR A 3 6.90 -10.38 2.33
C THR A 3 7.17 -10.13 0.85
N PHE A 4 6.56 -10.92 -0.03
CA PHE A 4 6.63 -10.70 -1.48
C PHE A 4 6.21 -9.26 -1.87
N ARG A 5 5.30 -8.66 -1.10
CA ARG A 5 4.82 -7.29 -1.30
C ARG A 5 5.82 -6.24 -0.86
N GLU A 6 6.52 -6.47 0.24
CA GLU A 6 7.59 -5.58 0.71
C GLU A 6 8.70 -5.46 -0.35
N MET A 7 9.06 -6.57 -1.02
CA MET A 7 9.99 -6.54 -2.16
C MET A 7 9.45 -5.74 -3.35
N ARG A 8 8.17 -5.93 -3.72
CA ARG A 8 7.54 -5.21 -4.84
C ARG A 8 7.49 -3.69 -4.59
N VAL A 9 7.22 -3.27 -3.35
CA VAL A 9 7.24 -1.84 -2.96
C VAL A 9 8.64 -1.27 -3.10
N LEU A 10 9.66 -2.00 -2.61
CA LEU A 10 11.06 -1.57 -2.74
C LEU A 10 11.47 -1.46 -4.21
N GLU A 11 11.13 -2.45 -5.05
CA GLU A 11 11.40 -2.42 -6.49
C GLU A 11 10.83 -1.15 -7.13
N ILE A 12 9.56 -0.79 -6.85
CA ILE A 12 8.94 0.42 -7.44
C ILE A 12 9.62 1.70 -6.95
N VAL A 13 9.98 1.76 -5.66
CA VAL A 13 10.63 2.95 -5.08
C VAL A 13 12.05 3.12 -5.63
N GLU A 14 12.79 2.03 -5.79
CA GLU A 14 14.18 2.00 -6.27
C GLU A 14 14.28 2.03 -7.81
N ASP A 15 13.18 1.86 -8.55
CA ASP A 15 13.20 1.91 -10.00
C ASP A 15 13.46 3.34 -10.53
N ASP A 16 14.69 3.62 -10.93
CA ASP A 16 15.08 4.91 -11.52
C ASP A 16 14.48 5.17 -12.90
N SER A 17 13.89 4.17 -13.55
CA SER A 17 13.19 4.33 -14.82
C SER A 17 11.78 4.90 -14.67
N LEU A 18 11.20 4.83 -13.46
CA LEU A 18 9.88 5.37 -13.16
C LEU A 18 9.97 6.80 -12.65
N THR A 19 9.12 7.67 -13.20
CA THR A 19 8.88 8.99 -12.63
C THR A 19 8.13 8.88 -11.31
N THR A 20 8.26 9.89 -10.44
CA THR A 20 7.54 9.93 -9.15
C THR A 20 6.04 9.70 -9.31
N GLU A 21 5.42 10.25 -10.37
CA GLU A 21 3.98 10.05 -10.63
C GLU A 21 3.65 8.59 -10.98
N GLN A 22 4.52 7.91 -11.74
CA GLN A 22 4.36 6.49 -12.06
C GLN A 22 4.55 5.60 -10.84
N LYS A 23 5.57 5.89 -10.01
CA LYS A 23 5.78 5.20 -8.72
C LYS A 23 4.55 5.31 -7.83
N ILE A 24 3.96 6.50 -7.76
CA ILE A 24 2.73 6.74 -6.98
C ILE A 24 1.54 5.95 -7.56
N ALA A 25 1.41 5.88 -8.88
CA ALA A 25 0.33 5.14 -9.53
C ALA A 25 0.42 3.63 -9.23
N GLU A 26 1.60 3.04 -9.40
CA GLU A 26 1.88 1.62 -9.11
C GLU A 26 1.66 1.29 -7.63
N LEU A 27 2.17 2.12 -6.71
CA LEU A 27 1.97 1.92 -5.27
C LEU A 27 0.49 2.00 -4.86
N ARG A 28 -0.31 2.87 -5.52
CA ARG A 28 -1.76 2.94 -5.28
C ARG A 28 -2.50 1.71 -5.79
N GLU A 29 -2.06 1.12 -6.89
CA GLU A 29 -2.60 -0.14 -7.38
C GLU A 29 -2.38 -1.27 -6.37
N ILE A 30 -1.16 -1.38 -5.84
CA ILE A 30 -0.83 -2.35 -4.77
C ILE A 30 -1.70 -2.10 -3.52
N GLU A 31 -1.91 -0.85 -3.10
CA GLU A 31 -2.81 -0.54 -1.98
C GLU A 31 -4.26 -0.98 -2.25
N SER A 32 -4.75 -0.76 -3.47
CA SER A 32 -6.11 -1.15 -3.87
C SER A 32 -6.26 -2.67 -3.93
N GLU A 33 -5.30 -3.38 -4.51
CA GLU A 33 -5.25 -4.85 -4.53
C GLU A 33 -5.20 -5.42 -3.11
N ALA A 34 -4.37 -4.83 -2.22
CA ALA A 34 -4.30 -5.21 -0.81
C ALA A 34 -5.65 -5.12 -0.12
N ARG A 35 -6.35 -4.00 -0.29
CA ARG A 35 -7.69 -3.77 0.28
C ARG A 35 -8.74 -4.69 -0.32
N GLY A 36 -8.64 -4.97 -1.62
CA GLY A 36 -9.54 -5.90 -2.32
C GLY A 36 -9.40 -7.32 -1.77
N LEU A 37 -8.17 -7.78 -1.57
CA LEU A 37 -7.87 -9.08 -0.99
C LEU A 37 -8.25 -9.14 0.50
N GLN A 38 -8.03 -8.08 1.26
CA GLN A 38 -8.51 -7.98 2.65
C GLN A 38 -10.04 -8.10 2.71
N ARG A 39 -10.77 -7.44 1.80
CA ARG A 39 -12.24 -7.57 1.74
C ARG A 39 -12.67 -9.00 1.40
N ALA A 40 -11.99 -9.65 0.45
CA ALA A 40 -12.26 -11.05 0.11
C ALA A 40 -11.90 -12.01 1.26
N ALA A 41 -10.83 -11.73 2.02
CA ALA A 41 -10.41 -12.51 3.18
C ALA A 41 -11.34 -12.32 4.39
N SER A 42 -11.94 -11.14 4.55
CA SER A 42 -12.87 -10.81 5.63
C SER A 42 -14.23 -11.52 5.58
N GLU A 43 -14.50 -12.31 4.54
CA GLU A 43 -15.62 -13.26 4.52
C GLU A 43 -15.30 -14.59 5.27
N GLY A 44 -14.05 -14.76 5.74
CA GLY A 44 -13.61 -15.79 6.68
C GLY A 44 -13.38 -15.25 8.10
N PRO A 45 -13.04 -16.11 9.09
CA PRO A 45 -12.85 -15.68 10.48
C PRO A 45 -11.79 -14.57 10.55
N MET A 46 -12.16 -13.49 11.22
CA MET A 46 -11.43 -12.23 11.34
C MET A 46 -10.12 -12.46 12.10
N ASP A 47 -9.03 -12.72 11.39
CA ASP A 47 -7.68 -12.74 11.95
C ASP A 47 -7.09 -11.33 11.82
N ASP A 48 -6.93 -10.63 12.95
CA ASP A 48 -6.42 -9.26 13.03
C ASP A 48 -4.90 -9.15 12.73
N ASP A 49 -4.20 -10.28 12.60
CA ASP A 49 -2.73 -10.37 12.48
C ASP A 49 -2.29 -11.08 11.19
N ASP A 50 -3.00 -10.80 10.09
CA ASP A 50 -2.81 -11.43 8.79
C ASP A 50 -1.61 -10.88 7.98
N GLY A 51 -0.81 -9.97 8.56
CA GLY A 51 0.38 -9.36 7.94
C GLY A 51 0.07 -8.29 6.88
N TRP A 52 -1.18 -8.18 6.44
CA TRP A 52 -1.63 -7.21 5.44
C TRP A 52 -1.57 -5.77 5.94
N GLN A 53 -1.77 -5.56 7.24
CA GLN A 53 -1.62 -4.27 7.91
C GLN A 53 -0.19 -3.73 7.80
N GLU A 54 0.82 -4.61 7.90
CA GLU A 54 2.22 -4.24 7.82
C GLU A 54 2.61 -3.85 6.39
N ASP A 55 2.19 -4.63 5.39
CA ASP A 55 2.38 -4.32 3.96
C ASP A 55 1.73 -2.97 3.59
N LEU A 56 0.50 -2.72 4.04
CA LEU A 56 -0.20 -1.45 3.81
C LEU A 56 0.52 -0.26 4.44
N ARG A 57 1.14 -0.45 5.61
CA ARG A 57 1.93 0.58 6.28
C ARG A 57 3.17 0.93 5.45
N GLN A 58 3.86 -0.06 4.88
CA GLN A 58 5.03 0.17 4.03
C GLN A 58 4.68 0.93 2.75
N VAL A 59 3.60 0.53 2.06
CA VAL A 59 3.10 1.22 0.86
C VAL A 59 2.79 2.69 1.16
N ARG A 60 2.11 2.97 2.28
CA ARG A 60 1.81 4.35 2.71
C ARG A 60 3.05 5.15 3.03
N LEU A 61 4.03 4.55 3.70
CA LEU A 61 5.30 5.21 4.02
C LEU A 61 6.07 5.57 2.74
N ALA A 62 6.07 4.68 1.74
CA ALA A 62 6.67 4.94 0.44
C ALA A 62 5.95 6.06 -0.32
N LEU A 63 4.62 6.05 -0.33
CA LEU A 63 3.80 7.12 -0.93
C LEU A 63 4.07 8.48 -0.26
N ASP A 64 4.16 8.53 1.06
CA ASP A 64 4.46 9.74 1.83
C ASP A 64 5.87 10.27 1.51
N LYS A 65 6.88 9.40 1.47
CA LYS A 65 8.26 9.74 1.06
C LYS A 65 8.34 10.28 -0.36
N LEU A 66 7.52 9.78 -1.27
CA LEU A 66 7.43 10.25 -2.66
C LEU A 66 6.63 11.56 -2.80
N GLY A 67 6.07 12.09 -1.71
CA GLY A 67 5.27 13.31 -1.73
C GLY A 67 3.89 13.10 -2.36
N ALA A 68 3.39 11.86 -2.39
CA ALA A 68 2.05 11.57 -2.86
C ALA A 68 1.06 12.33 -1.97
N LYS A 69 0.34 13.30 -2.53
CA LYS A 69 -0.79 13.89 -1.81
C LYS A 69 -1.78 12.77 -1.53
N GLU A 70 -1.98 12.45 -0.26
CA GLU A 70 -3.11 11.61 0.15
C GLU A 70 -4.35 12.22 -0.51
N PRO A 71 -5.14 11.43 -1.26
CA PRO A 71 -6.42 11.93 -1.73
C PRO A 71 -7.17 12.31 -0.47
N LYS A 72 -7.47 13.61 -0.28
CA LYS A 72 -8.11 14.14 0.93
C LYS A 72 -9.23 13.20 1.36
N LYS A 73 -8.94 12.31 2.31
CA LYS A 73 -9.99 11.59 3.02
C LYS A 73 -10.74 12.70 3.72
N GLY A 74 -11.98 12.92 3.29
CA GLY A 74 -12.89 13.79 4.02
C GLY A 74 -12.76 13.43 5.49
N ALA A 75 -12.55 14.45 6.32
CA ALA A 75 -12.40 14.34 7.74
C ALA A 75 -13.44 13.36 8.31
N ALA A 76 -12.99 12.18 8.73
CA ALA A 76 -13.62 11.48 9.84
C ALA A 76 -12.84 11.89 11.09
N SER A 77 -12.92 13.18 11.42
CA SER A 77 -12.79 13.62 12.81
C SER A 77 -14.19 13.48 13.40
N LEU A 78 -14.42 12.42 14.17
CA LEU A 78 -15.54 12.27 15.09
C LEU A 78 -15.06 11.51 16.32
#